data_AF-A0A4Q6G7Z4-F1
#
_entry.id   AF-A0A4Q6G7Z4-F1
#
_cell.length_a   1.000
_cell.length_b   1.000
_cell.length_c   1.000
_cell.angle_alpha   90.00
_cell.angle_beta   90.00
_cell.angle_gamma   90.00
#
_symmetry.space_group_name_H-M   'P 1'
#
loop_
_entity.id
_entity.type
_entity.pdbx_description
1 polymer ?
#
loop_
_entity_poly.entity_id
_entity_poly.type
_entity_poly.pdbx_seq_one_letter_code
_entity_poly.pdbx_strand_id
1 'polypeptide(L)'
;MNSAEAGAPGVATRVLAAKVLDAVIHRGRSLKGELVAALAQLPDPRDRALLEAICFPALRQRARYEAALQSWLQKPLGEKDGDVRALLFVGFAQIDAMGLPAHAAVSATVEAARVLGRPHQAGMINALLRRAQREGIAAADPAMAWPAWLRKKVTLAWAAQAPAIFEASAHAAPLWIRVNRAAGSRDDYAARLRAAGIECSASALLADALRIDS
;
A
#
# COMPACT_ATOMS: atom_id res chain seq x y z
N MET A 1 -6.05 -31.87 -16.53
CA MET A 1 -6.57 -30.48 -16.43
C MET A 1 -5.36 -29.57 -16.34
N ASN A 2 -5.30 -28.55 -17.21
CA ASN A 2 -4.10 -28.04 -17.87
C ASN A 2 -3.08 -27.35 -16.93
N SER A 3 -1.83 -27.80 -16.94
CA SER A 3 -0.71 -27.31 -16.12
C SER A 3 -0.05 -26.03 -16.66
N ALA A 4 -0.85 -25.07 -17.15
CA ALA A 4 -0.35 -23.95 -17.96
C ALA A 4 -0.21 -22.58 -17.24
N GLU A 5 -0.35 -22.47 -15.91
CA GLU A 5 -0.39 -21.13 -15.25
C GLU A 5 0.40 -21.01 -13.94
N ALA A 6 1.49 -21.77 -13.76
CA ALA A 6 2.46 -21.43 -12.73
C ALA A 6 3.38 -20.31 -13.25
N GLY A 7 2.85 -19.08 -13.32
CA GLY A 7 3.66 -17.88 -13.54
C GLY A 7 4.77 -17.79 -12.48
N ALA A 8 5.85 -17.06 -12.78
CA ALA A 8 6.97 -16.90 -11.86
C ALA A 8 6.51 -16.54 -10.42
N PRO A 9 7.23 -16.99 -9.37
CA PRO A 9 6.81 -16.79 -7.98
C PRO A 9 6.35 -15.35 -7.67
N GLY A 10 5.15 -15.22 -7.11
CA GLY A 10 4.55 -13.94 -6.74
C GLY A 10 3.97 -13.09 -7.89
N VAL A 11 3.91 -13.60 -9.13
CA VAL A 11 3.20 -12.91 -10.24
C VAL A 11 1.70 -12.84 -9.96
N ALA A 12 1.07 -13.93 -9.53
CA ALA A 12 -0.35 -13.96 -9.19
C ALA A 12 -0.71 -12.92 -8.12
N THR A 13 0.13 -12.77 -7.09
CA THR A 13 -0.02 -11.78 -6.03
C THR A 13 -0.03 -10.35 -6.57
N ARG A 14 0.85 -10.03 -7.53
CA ARG A 14 0.93 -8.69 -8.15
C ARG A 14 -0.23 -8.42 -9.10
N VAL A 15 -0.70 -9.43 -9.83
CA VAL A 15 -1.91 -9.36 -10.65
C VAL A 15 -3.12 -9.05 -9.77
N LEU A 16 -3.27 -9.75 -8.64
CA LEU A 16 -4.36 -9.50 -7.68
C LEU A 16 -4.24 -8.11 -7.05
N ALA A 17 -3.03 -7.68 -6.66
CA ALA A 17 -2.80 -6.34 -6.14
C ALA A 17 -3.20 -5.25 -7.15
N ALA A 18 -2.84 -5.40 -8.42
CA ALA A 18 -3.23 -4.46 -9.47
C ALA A 18 -4.76 -4.43 -9.67
N LYS A 19 -5.44 -5.58 -9.65
CA LYS A 19 -6.91 -5.66 -9.74
C LYS A 19 -7.60 -4.97 -8.55
N VAL A 20 -7.12 -5.22 -7.33
CA VAL A 20 -7.63 -4.56 -6.11
C VAL A 20 -7.44 -3.05 -6.19
N LEU A 21 -6.25 -2.60 -6.59
CA LEU A 21 -5.95 -1.17 -6.70
C LEU A 21 -6.76 -0.47 -7.79
N ASP A 22 -6.94 -1.08 -8.97
CA ASP A 22 -7.81 -0.54 -10.03
C ASP A 22 -9.28 -0.43 -9.55
N ALA A 23 -9.78 -1.46 -8.87
CA ALA A 23 -11.13 -1.45 -8.30
C ALA A 23 -11.32 -0.31 -7.30
N VAL A 24 -10.33 -0.04 -6.44
CA VAL A 24 -10.41 1.03 -5.44
C VAL A 24 -10.23 2.42 -6.06
N ILE A 25 -9.16 2.61 -6.84
CA ILE A 25 -8.74 3.92 -7.33
C ILE A 25 -9.63 4.40 -8.46
N HIS A 26 -9.94 3.53 -9.42
CA HIS A 26 -10.65 3.91 -10.64
C HIS A 26 -12.13 3.61 -10.58
N ARG A 27 -12.54 2.56 -9.85
CA ARG A 27 -13.95 2.13 -9.78
C ARG A 27 -14.65 2.47 -8.46
N GLY A 28 -13.96 3.14 -7.53
CA GLY A 28 -14.53 3.63 -6.27
C GLY A 28 -14.99 2.53 -5.31
N ARG A 29 -14.42 1.32 -5.41
CA ARG A 29 -14.76 0.17 -4.57
C ARG A 29 -14.05 0.24 -3.22
N SER A 30 -14.59 -0.44 -2.22
CA SER A 30 -13.99 -0.51 -0.88
C SER A 30 -12.80 -1.48 -0.87
N LEU A 31 -11.64 -1.00 -0.41
CA LEU A 31 -10.43 -1.83 -0.25
C LEU A 31 -10.70 -3.10 0.57
N LYS A 32 -11.45 -2.97 1.67
CA LYS A 32 -11.73 -4.11 2.56
C LYS A 32 -12.43 -5.26 1.82
N GLY A 33 -13.43 -4.93 0.99
CA GLY A 33 -14.17 -5.94 0.24
C GLY A 33 -13.31 -6.60 -0.84
N GLU A 34 -12.58 -5.79 -1.60
CA GLU A 34 -11.72 -6.28 -2.68
C GLU A 34 -10.54 -7.12 -2.15
N LEU A 35 -9.94 -6.73 -1.00
CA LEU A 35 -8.89 -7.51 -0.36
C LEU A 35 -9.40 -8.88 0.11
N VAL A 36 -10.56 -8.96 0.77
CA VAL A 36 -11.11 -10.26 1.22
C VAL A 36 -11.29 -11.22 0.05
N ALA A 37 -11.85 -10.74 -1.07
CA ALA A 37 -12.05 -11.56 -2.26
C ALA A 37 -10.72 -11.98 -2.93
N ALA A 38 -9.71 -11.11 -2.94
CA ALA A 38 -8.40 -11.41 -3.49
C ALA A 38 -7.58 -12.36 -2.60
N LEU A 39 -7.62 -12.18 -1.28
CA LEU A 39 -6.93 -13.02 -0.31
C LEU A 39 -7.42 -14.48 -0.35
N ALA A 40 -8.72 -14.69 -0.59
CA ALA A 40 -9.30 -16.03 -0.73
C ALA A 40 -8.75 -16.82 -1.94
N GLN A 41 -8.14 -16.15 -2.91
CA GLN A 41 -7.55 -16.79 -4.11
C GLN A 41 -6.09 -17.21 -3.88
N LEU A 42 -5.46 -16.81 -2.77
CA LEU A 42 -4.06 -17.08 -2.48
C LEU A 42 -3.94 -18.15 -1.38
N PRO A 43 -3.45 -19.36 -1.70
CA PRO A 43 -3.33 -20.42 -0.71
C PRO A 43 -2.18 -20.17 0.28
N ASP A 44 -1.07 -19.60 -0.18
CA ASP A 44 0.11 -19.34 0.65
C ASP A 44 -0.14 -18.12 1.57
N PRO A 45 0.00 -18.24 2.91
CA PRO A 45 -0.08 -17.10 3.83
C PRO A 45 0.93 -15.99 3.52
N ARG A 46 2.10 -16.31 2.95
CA ARG A 46 3.12 -15.32 2.59
C ARG A 46 2.68 -14.47 1.40
N ASP A 47 2.01 -15.07 0.42
CA ASP A 47 1.44 -14.33 -0.71
C ASP A 47 0.28 -13.44 -0.25
N ARG A 48 -0.54 -13.91 0.69
CA ARG A 48 -1.59 -13.12 1.32
C ARG A 48 -1.02 -11.89 2.04
N ALA A 49 0.00 -12.09 2.87
CA ALA A 49 0.70 -11.00 3.54
C ALA A 49 1.33 -10.01 2.53
N LEU A 50 1.93 -10.53 1.45
CA LEU A 50 2.51 -9.71 0.39
C LEU A 50 1.44 -8.87 -0.34
N LEU A 51 0.26 -9.43 -0.64
CA LEU A 51 -0.84 -8.70 -1.26
C LEU A 51 -1.24 -7.49 -0.41
N GLU A 52 -1.46 -7.67 0.88
CA GLU A 52 -1.79 -6.57 1.80
C GLU A 52 -0.64 -5.57 1.89
N ALA A 53 0.59 -6.05 2.08
CA ALA A 53 1.79 -5.23 2.18
C ALA A 53 2.04 -4.39 0.92
N ILE A 54 1.54 -4.78 -0.25
CA ILE A 54 1.58 -3.96 -1.47
C ILE A 54 0.42 -2.96 -1.50
N CYS A 55 -0.82 -3.41 -1.29
CA CYS A 55 -2.00 -2.57 -1.50
C CYS A 55 -2.07 -1.37 -0.56
N PHE A 56 -1.74 -1.54 0.72
CA PHE A 56 -1.79 -0.45 1.70
C PHE A 56 -0.85 0.71 1.38
N PRO A 57 0.47 0.51 1.20
CA PRO A 57 1.37 1.60 0.83
C PRO A 57 1.07 2.16 -0.56
N ALA A 58 0.66 1.34 -1.54
CA ALA A 58 0.29 1.84 -2.86
C ALA A 58 -0.85 2.87 -2.80
N LEU A 59 -1.88 2.63 -1.98
CA LEU A 59 -2.97 3.58 -1.78
C LEU A 59 -2.53 4.81 -0.99
N ARG A 60 -1.70 4.62 0.04
CA ARG A 60 -1.19 5.73 0.86
C ARG A 60 -0.33 6.69 0.05
N GLN A 61 0.50 6.17 -0.84
CA GLN A 61 1.41 6.94 -1.69
C GLN A 61 0.81 7.31 -3.06
N ARG A 62 -0.48 7.06 -3.29
CA ARG A 62 -1.16 7.25 -4.58
C ARG A 62 -0.90 8.61 -5.22
N ALA A 63 -1.02 9.70 -4.46
CA ALA A 63 -0.81 11.04 -4.99
C ALA A 63 0.64 11.29 -5.42
N ARG A 64 1.60 10.73 -4.67
CA ARG A 64 3.02 10.79 -4.98
C ARG A 64 3.35 10.00 -6.25
N TYR A 65 2.78 8.81 -6.38
CA TYR A 65 2.95 7.95 -7.55
C TYR A 65 2.29 8.54 -8.80
N GLU A 66 1.10 9.12 -8.67
CA GLU A 66 0.43 9.82 -9.77
C GLU A 66 1.26 11.03 -10.24
N ALA A 67 1.80 11.84 -9.32
CA ALA A 67 2.65 12.97 -9.67
C ALA A 67 3.93 12.53 -10.42
N ALA A 68 4.54 11.42 -9.98
CA ALA A 68 5.69 10.85 -10.69
C ALA A 68 5.33 10.40 -12.11
N LEU A 69 4.19 9.71 -12.29
CA LEU A 69 3.72 9.31 -13.62
C LEU A 69 3.46 10.52 -14.52
N GLN A 70 2.84 11.57 -14.00
CA GLN A 70 2.58 12.81 -14.74
C GLN A 70 3.87 13.50 -15.19
N SER A 71 4.93 13.43 -14.37
CA SER A 71 6.25 13.98 -14.71
C SER A 71 7.01 13.12 -15.73
N TRP A 72 6.86 11.80 -15.68
CA TRP A 72 7.66 10.89 -16.49
C TRP A 72 7.04 10.51 -17.83
N LEU A 73 5.71 10.55 -17.94
CA LEU A 73 4.99 10.19 -19.15
C LEU A 73 4.74 11.42 -20.03
N GLN A 74 5.17 11.34 -21.29
CA GLN A 74 4.83 12.33 -22.31
C GLN A 74 3.32 12.36 -22.60
N LYS A 75 2.69 11.18 -22.60
CA LYS A 75 1.25 11.01 -22.78
C LYS A 75 0.67 10.36 -21.52
N PRO A 76 -0.25 11.03 -20.81
CA PRO A 76 -0.92 10.45 -19.64
C PRO A 76 -1.66 9.16 -19.98
N LEU A 77 -1.74 8.24 -19.00
CA LEU A 77 -2.56 7.03 -19.09
C LEU A 77 -4.04 7.41 -19.15
N GLY A 78 -4.77 6.82 -20.10
CA GLY A 78 -6.20 7.08 -20.28
C GLY A 78 -7.08 6.37 -19.26
N GLU A 79 -8.39 6.57 -19.36
CA GLU A 79 -9.37 5.90 -18.50
C GLU A 79 -9.35 4.37 -18.63
N LYS A 80 -9.05 3.86 -19.84
CA LYS A 80 -8.96 2.42 -20.13
C LYS A 80 -7.67 1.75 -19.64
N ASP A 81 -6.74 2.53 -19.09
CA ASP A 81 -5.43 2.08 -18.63
C ASP A 81 -5.34 2.00 -17.09
N GLY A 82 -6.49 1.90 -16.40
CA GLY A 82 -6.57 1.84 -14.93
C GLY A 82 -5.78 0.66 -14.35
N ASP A 83 -5.85 -0.51 -14.99
CA ASP A 83 -5.08 -1.71 -14.65
C ASP A 83 -3.56 -1.51 -14.80
N VAL A 84 -3.11 -0.86 -15.87
CA VAL A 84 -1.69 -0.53 -16.10
C VAL A 84 -1.20 0.46 -15.05
N ARG A 85 -2.00 1.47 -14.72
CA ARG A 85 -1.69 2.45 -13.66
C ARG A 85 -1.59 1.77 -12.29
N ALA A 86 -2.56 0.93 -11.97
CA ALA A 86 -2.57 0.16 -10.74
C ALA A 86 -1.34 -0.76 -10.64
N LEU A 87 -0.95 -1.41 -11.73
CA LEU A 87 0.25 -2.26 -11.79
C LEU A 87 1.55 -1.46 -11.62
N LEU A 88 1.63 -0.23 -12.15
CA LEU A 88 2.75 0.67 -11.86
C LEU A 88 2.82 1.01 -10.37
N PHE A 89 1.69 1.27 -9.72
CA PHE A 89 1.66 1.53 -8.27
C PHE A 89 2.04 0.29 -7.45
N VAL A 90 1.67 -0.91 -7.90
CA VAL A 90 2.17 -2.17 -7.32
C VAL A 90 3.70 -2.22 -7.38
N GLY A 91 4.30 -1.92 -8.53
CA GLY A 91 5.75 -1.93 -8.68
C GLY A 91 6.44 -0.83 -7.87
N PHE A 92 5.89 0.39 -7.85
CA PHE A 92 6.41 1.49 -7.04
C PHE A 92 6.35 1.19 -5.55
N ALA A 93 5.23 0.70 -5.03
CA ALA A 93 5.11 0.33 -3.62
C ALA A 93 6.17 -0.67 -3.19
N GLN A 94 6.47 -1.67 -4.02
CA GLN A 94 7.49 -2.67 -3.73
C GLN A 94 8.91 -2.09 -3.69
N ILE A 95 9.24 -1.19 -4.62
CA ILE A 95 10.60 -0.63 -4.73
C ILE A 95 10.81 0.48 -3.69
N ASP A 96 9.84 1.38 -3.57
CA ASP A 96 9.98 2.65 -2.86
C ASP A 96 9.45 2.60 -1.41
N ALA A 97 8.31 1.94 -1.16
CA ALA A 97 7.75 1.87 0.19
C ALA A 97 8.22 0.63 0.97
N MET A 98 8.40 -0.50 0.29
CA MET A 98 8.78 -1.77 0.92
C MET A 98 10.29 -2.07 0.84
N GLY A 99 11.03 -1.40 -0.05
CA GLY A 99 12.46 -1.65 -0.23
C GLY A 99 12.80 -3.07 -0.72
N LEU A 100 11.88 -3.73 -1.45
CA LEU A 100 12.14 -5.08 -1.97
C LEU A 100 13.28 -5.06 -3.01
N PRO A 101 14.02 -6.18 -3.15
CA PRO A 101 15.06 -6.30 -4.18
C PRO A 101 14.52 -5.94 -5.57
N ALA A 102 15.07 -4.88 -6.16
CA ALA A 102 14.51 -4.27 -7.36
C ALA A 102 14.42 -5.26 -8.54
N HIS A 103 15.39 -6.16 -8.69
CA HIS A 103 15.36 -7.15 -9.78
C HIS A 103 14.11 -8.05 -9.72
N ALA A 104 13.74 -8.52 -8.53
CA ALA A 104 12.59 -9.38 -8.31
C ALA A 104 11.28 -8.60 -8.44
N ALA A 105 11.20 -7.40 -7.85
CA ALA A 105 10.04 -6.53 -7.94
C ALA A 105 9.73 -6.13 -9.39
N VAL A 106 10.76 -5.72 -10.15
CA VAL A 106 10.63 -5.33 -11.57
C VAL A 106 10.21 -6.53 -12.42
N SER A 107 10.95 -7.64 -12.36
CA SER A 107 10.67 -8.81 -13.19
C SER A 107 9.25 -9.32 -12.97
N ALA A 108 8.85 -9.57 -11.73
CA ALA A 108 7.52 -10.09 -11.43
C ALA A 108 6.39 -9.11 -11.78
N THR A 109 6.62 -7.79 -11.67
CA THR A 109 5.63 -6.78 -12.08
C THR A 109 5.49 -6.69 -13.60
N VAL A 110 6.59 -6.86 -14.35
CA VAL A 110 6.59 -6.92 -15.82
C VAL A 110 5.90 -8.19 -16.32
N GLU A 111 6.15 -9.34 -15.69
CA GLU A 111 5.40 -10.58 -16.00
C GLU A 111 3.91 -10.43 -15.70
N ALA A 112 3.54 -9.78 -14.59
CA ALA A 112 2.14 -9.53 -14.26
C ALA A 112 1.42 -8.69 -15.33
N ALA A 113 2.12 -7.79 -16.03
CA ALA A 113 1.54 -7.06 -17.17
C ALA A 113 1.08 -8.01 -18.29
N ARG A 114 1.85 -9.06 -18.56
CA ARG A 114 1.51 -10.05 -19.60
C ARG A 114 0.28 -10.86 -19.18
N VAL A 115 0.24 -11.31 -17.92
CA VAL A 115 -0.90 -12.04 -17.35
C VAL A 115 -2.18 -11.19 -17.32
N LEU A 116 -2.06 -9.87 -17.13
CA LEU A 116 -3.19 -8.94 -17.21
C LEU A 116 -3.67 -8.65 -18.65
N GLY A 117 -3.09 -9.27 -19.68
CA GLY A 117 -3.44 -9.00 -21.07
C GLY A 117 -2.88 -7.68 -21.60
N ARG A 118 -1.81 -7.16 -20.98
CA ARG A 118 -1.13 -5.90 -21.32
C ARG A 118 0.34 -6.12 -21.75
N PRO A 119 0.66 -7.09 -22.64
CA PRO A 119 2.05 -7.39 -22.99
C PRO A 119 2.77 -6.24 -23.70
N HIS A 120 2.04 -5.40 -24.44
CA HIS A 120 2.61 -4.26 -25.16
C HIS A 120 3.02 -3.11 -24.21
N GLN A 121 2.44 -3.02 -23.02
CA GLN A 121 2.86 -2.07 -21.98
C GLN A 121 4.04 -2.56 -21.15
N ALA A 122 4.44 -3.84 -21.25
CA ALA A 122 5.48 -4.44 -20.42
C ALA A 122 6.82 -3.67 -20.50
N GLY A 123 7.19 -3.20 -21.69
CA GLY A 123 8.40 -2.39 -21.89
C GLY A 123 8.35 -1.04 -21.17
N MET A 124 7.21 -0.33 -21.25
CA MET A 124 6.99 0.93 -20.55
C MET A 124 7.01 0.75 -19.04
N ILE A 125 6.34 -0.29 -18.52
CA ILE A 125 6.33 -0.62 -17.09
C ILE A 125 7.76 -0.88 -16.60
N ASN A 126 8.52 -1.72 -17.30
CA ASN A 126 9.92 -1.97 -16.97
C ASN A 126 10.75 -0.68 -16.96
N ALA A 127 10.57 0.19 -17.96
CA ALA A 127 11.30 1.44 -18.05
C ALA A 127 11.00 2.38 -16.87
N LEU A 128 9.73 2.55 -16.51
CA LEU A 128 9.30 3.40 -15.40
C LEU A 128 9.73 2.84 -14.03
N LEU A 129 9.67 1.52 -13.82
CA LEU A 129 10.14 0.93 -12.56
C LEU A 129 11.65 1.06 -12.41
N ARG A 130 12.43 0.88 -13.49
CA ARG A 130 13.88 1.14 -13.48
C ARG A 130 14.19 2.62 -13.27
N ARG A 131 13.35 3.51 -13.80
CA ARG A 131 13.48 4.94 -13.55
C ARG A 131 13.27 5.25 -12.06
N ALA A 132 12.18 4.74 -11.46
CA ALA A 132 11.91 4.87 -10.04
C ALA A 132 13.06 4.34 -9.16
N GLN A 133 13.69 3.24 -9.57
CA GLN A 133 14.86 2.71 -8.86
C GLN A 133 16.08 3.64 -8.93
N ARG A 134 16.36 4.23 -10.10
CA ARG A 134 17.56 5.07 -10.31
C ARG A 134 17.40 6.49 -9.77
N GLU A 135 16.24 7.10 -10.01
CA GLU A 135 15.97 8.51 -9.71
C GLU A 135 15.23 8.68 -8.38
N GLY A 136 14.66 7.61 -7.82
CA GLY A 136 13.73 7.68 -6.71
C GLY A 136 12.36 8.22 -7.13
N ILE A 137 11.42 8.21 -6.18
CA ILE A 137 10.13 8.88 -6.32
C ILE A 137 10.16 10.08 -5.38
N ALA A 138 10.07 11.28 -5.94
CA ALA A 138 10.13 12.51 -5.17
C ALA A 138 9.04 12.56 -4.08
N ALA A 139 9.39 13.11 -2.92
CA ALA A 139 8.41 13.42 -1.89
C ALA A 139 7.35 14.39 -2.44
N ALA A 140 6.10 14.21 -2.02
CA ALA A 140 5.01 15.11 -2.31
C ALA A 140 4.44 15.64 -0.99
N ASP A 141 3.85 16.83 -1.03
CA ASP A 141 3.10 17.36 0.11
C ASP A 141 2.03 16.33 0.52
N PRO A 142 2.04 15.83 1.77
CA PRO A 142 1.05 14.89 2.30
C PRO A 142 -0.40 15.34 2.07
N ALA A 143 -0.65 16.64 2.04
CA ALA A 143 -1.97 17.19 1.78
C ALA A 143 -2.48 16.80 0.39
N MET A 144 -1.58 16.52 -0.58
CA MET A 144 -1.93 16.06 -1.93
C MET A 144 -2.57 14.67 -1.95
N ALA A 145 -2.35 13.84 -0.92
CA ALA A 145 -3.04 12.56 -0.78
C ALA A 145 -4.56 12.73 -0.53
N TRP A 146 -4.95 13.91 -0.04
CA TRP A 146 -6.33 14.23 0.31
C TRP A 146 -7.07 14.88 -0.87
N PRO A 147 -8.35 14.53 -1.09
CA PRO A 147 -9.16 15.20 -2.09
C PRO A 147 -9.31 16.69 -1.74
N ALA A 148 -9.34 17.54 -2.77
CA ALA A 148 -9.24 19.00 -2.60
C ALA A 148 -10.32 19.55 -1.65
N TRP A 149 -11.54 19.02 -1.71
CA TRP A 149 -12.64 19.44 -0.84
C TRP A 149 -12.36 19.17 0.65
N LEU A 150 -11.75 18.03 0.97
CA LEU A 150 -11.49 17.64 2.36
C LEU A 150 -10.26 18.36 2.90
N ARG A 151 -9.23 18.51 2.06
CA ARG A 151 -8.06 19.33 2.38
C ARG A 151 -8.48 20.76 2.75
N LYS A 152 -9.32 21.40 1.92
CA LYS A 152 -9.87 22.73 2.19
C LYS A 152 -10.62 22.79 3.53
N LYS A 153 -11.45 21.79 3.83
CA LYS A 153 -12.19 21.73 5.10
C LYS A 153 -11.24 21.60 6.31
N VAL A 154 -10.24 20.73 6.22
CA VAL A 154 -9.25 20.53 7.30
C VAL A 154 -8.42 21.80 7.52
N THR A 155 -7.93 22.42 6.45
CA THR A 155 -7.17 23.68 6.54
C THR A 155 -8.01 24.81 7.13
N LEU A 156 -9.30 24.91 6.80
CA LEU A 156 -10.16 25.94 7.36
C LEU A 156 -10.47 25.72 8.85
N ALA A 157 -10.74 24.48 9.25
CA ALA A 157 -11.13 24.15 10.62
C ALA A 157 -9.95 24.11 11.60
N TRP A 158 -8.75 23.74 11.13
CA TRP A 158 -7.55 23.55 11.95
C TRP A 158 -6.30 24.16 11.28
N ALA A 159 -6.36 25.44 10.92
CA ALA A 159 -5.31 26.09 10.12
C ALA A 159 -3.88 25.88 10.66
N ALA A 160 -3.69 26.01 11.97
CA ALA A 160 -2.38 25.82 12.61
C ALA A 160 -1.93 24.35 12.65
N GLN A 161 -2.87 23.40 12.77
CA GLN A 161 -2.57 21.97 12.91
C GLN A 161 -2.63 21.21 11.58
N ALA A 162 -3.16 21.81 10.51
CA ALA A 162 -3.39 21.15 9.23
C ALA A 162 -2.15 20.43 8.68
N PRO A 163 -0.95 21.06 8.66
CA PRO A 163 0.26 20.38 8.20
C PRO A 163 0.56 19.09 8.98
N ALA A 164 0.45 19.14 10.31
CA ALA A 164 0.69 17.97 11.17
C ALA A 164 -0.37 16.88 10.97
N ILE A 165 -1.64 17.25 10.74
CA ILE A 165 -2.71 16.30 10.43
C ILE A 165 -2.42 15.57 9.12
N PHE A 166 -2.02 16.29 8.07
CA PHE A 166 -1.72 15.67 6.78
C PHE A 166 -0.48 14.77 6.86
N GLU A 167 0.57 15.22 7.55
CA GLU A 167 1.79 14.45 7.77
C GLU A 167 1.51 13.15 8.55
N ALA A 168 0.79 13.24 9.67
CA ALA A 168 0.43 12.06 10.46
C ALA A 168 -0.44 11.07 9.64
N SER A 169 -1.31 11.58 8.77
CA SER A 169 -2.18 10.76 7.92
C SER A 169 -1.45 10.09 6.75
N ALA A 170 -0.24 10.56 6.41
CA ALA A 170 0.60 9.96 5.38
C ALA A 170 1.41 8.76 5.89
N HIS A 171 1.32 8.43 7.18
CA HIS A 171 1.99 7.29 7.80
C HIS A 171 1.02 6.14 8.09
N ALA A 172 1.57 4.94 8.32
CA ALA A 172 0.77 3.84 8.84
C ALA A 172 0.34 4.15 10.28
N ALA A 173 -0.93 3.89 10.60
CA ALA A 173 -1.41 4.06 11.96
C ALA A 173 -0.76 2.99 12.87
N PRO A 174 -0.29 3.37 14.07
CA PRO A 174 0.22 2.40 15.01
C PRO A 174 -0.89 1.45 15.47
N LEU A 175 -0.53 0.20 15.76
CA LEU A 175 -1.48 -0.78 16.30
C LEU A 175 -1.75 -0.47 17.77
N TRP A 176 -2.97 -0.08 18.06
CA TRP A 176 -3.47 0.07 19.43
C TRP A 176 -4.35 -1.11 19.81
N ILE A 177 -4.12 -1.64 21.00
CA ILE A 177 -4.98 -2.64 21.62
C ILE A 177 -5.57 -2.08 22.91
N ARG A 178 -6.76 -2.56 23.26
CA ARG A 178 -7.42 -2.26 24.53
C ARG A 178 -7.43 -3.52 25.39
N VAL A 179 -6.80 -3.45 26.56
CA VAL A 179 -6.79 -4.55 27.51
C VAL A 179 -8.18 -4.71 28.13
N ASN A 180 -8.68 -5.95 28.14
CA ASN A 180 -9.94 -6.27 28.81
C ASN A 180 -9.69 -6.40 30.31
N ARG A 181 -10.14 -5.42 31.11
CA ARG A 181 -9.96 -5.37 32.57
C ARG A 181 -10.51 -6.60 33.31
N ALA A 182 -11.51 -7.28 32.74
CA ALA A 182 -12.05 -8.50 33.33
C ALA A 182 -11.04 -9.67 33.29
N ALA A 183 -10.00 -9.58 32.44
CA ALA A 183 -8.99 -10.62 32.25
C ALA A 183 -7.60 -10.24 32.82
N GLY A 184 -7.47 -9.07 33.46
CA GLY A 184 -6.21 -8.60 34.05
C GLY A 184 -5.96 -7.11 33.87
N SER A 185 -4.87 -6.60 34.48
CA SER A 185 -4.48 -5.21 34.34
C SER A 185 -3.73 -4.94 33.02
N ARG A 186 -3.66 -3.67 32.62
CA ARG A 186 -2.88 -3.23 31.45
C ARG A 186 -1.40 -3.61 31.61
N ASP A 187 -0.85 -3.43 32.80
CA ASP A 187 0.57 -3.61 33.07
C ASP A 187 0.95 -5.10 33.09
N ASP A 188 0.08 -5.97 33.63
CA ASP A 188 0.25 -7.42 33.54
C ASP A 188 0.24 -7.90 32.08
N TYR A 189 -0.69 -7.35 31.27
CA TYR A 189 -0.77 -7.70 29.86
C TYR A 189 0.45 -7.19 29.08
N ALA A 190 0.95 -5.98 29.39
CA ALA A 190 2.18 -5.45 28.80
C ALA A 190 3.39 -6.34 29.13
N ALA A 191 3.50 -6.84 30.37
CA ALA A 191 4.55 -7.79 30.76
C ALA A 191 4.46 -9.10 29.96
N ARG A 192 3.24 -9.61 29.72
CA ARG A 192 3.02 -10.80 28.88
C ARG A 192 3.45 -10.59 27.42
N LEU A 193 3.17 -9.42 26.85
CA LEU A 193 3.61 -9.08 25.50
C LEU A 193 5.14 -9.06 25.40
N ARG A 194 5.83 -8.39 26.34
CA ARG A 194 7.29 -8.35 26.38
C ARG A 194 7.91 -9.73 26.58
N ALA A 195 7.32 -10.56 27.44
CA ALA A 195 7.74 -11.96 27.60
C ALA A 195 7.59 -12.78 26.31
N ALA A 196 6.67 -12.40 25.42
CA ALA A 196 6.50 -12.97 24.09
C ALA A 196 7.36 -12.27 23.00
N GLY A 197 8.23 -11.34 23.38
CA GLY A 197 9.07 -10.57 22.45
C GLY A 197 8.34 -9.47 21.68
N ILE A 198 7.18 -9.02 22.16
CA ILE A 198 6.39 -7.95 21.55
C ILE A 198 6.53 -6.69 22.40
N GLU A 199 7.22 -5.68 21.86
CA GLU A 199 7.38 -4.40 22.53
C GLU A 199 6.08 -3.58 22.51
N CYS A 200 5.84 -2.89 23.61
CA CYS A 200 4.66 -2.06 23.74
C CYS A 200 4.83 -0.90 24.72
N SER A 201 4.11 0.17 24.41
CA SER A 201 4.09 1.43 25.13
C SER A 201 2.68 1.73 25.66
N ALA A 202 2.57 2.08 26.94
CA ALA A 202 1.30 2.47 27.55
C ALA A 202 0.91 3.90 27.19
N SER A 203 -0.40 4.15 27.01
CA SER A 203 -0.89 5.53 26.86
C SER A 203 -0.96 6.22 28.22
N ALA A 204 -0.49 7.47 28.28
CA ALA A 204 -0.68 8.34 29.43
C ALA A 204 -2.14 8.84 29.55
N LEU A 205 -2.89 8.86 28.45
CA LEU A 205 -4.26 9.38 28.39
C LEU A 205 -5.32 8.29 28.50
N LEU A 206 -5.00 7.07 28.07
CA LEU A 206 -5.95 5.97 27.95
C LEU A 206 -5.51 4.81 28.84
N ALA A 207 -6.18 4.65 29.99
CA ALA A 207 -5.78 3.71 31.04
C ALA A 207 -5.67 2.24 30.60
N ASP A 208 -6.40 1.84 29.55
CA ASP A 208 -6.43 0.45 29.06
C ASP A 208 -5.69 0.25 27.74
N ALA A 209 -5.10 1.32 27.20
CA ALA A 209 -4.51 1.28 25.87
C ALA A 209 -3.03 0.91 25.93
N LEU A 210 -2.65 -0.05 25.09
CA LEU A 210 -1.26 -0.35 24.75
C LEU A 210 -1.07 -0.11 23.25
N ARG A 211 0.00 0.60 22.91
CA ARG A 211 0.49 0.72 21.54
C ARG A 211 1.53 -0.37 21.33
N ILE A 212 1.37 -1.18 20.29
CA ILE A 212 2.42 -2.11 19.86
C ILE A 212 3.47 -1.30 19.11
N ASP A 213 4.73 -1.45 19.52
CA ASP A 213 5.85 -0.82 18.86
C ASP A 213 6.32 -1.74 17.72
N SER A 214 6.41 -1.17 16.51
CA SER A 214 6.71 -1.86 15.24
C SER A 214 8.18 -1.74 14.85
#